data_AF-A0A3D0QZ79-F1
#
_entry.id   AF-A0A3D0QZ79-F1
#
_cell.length_a   1.000
_cell.length_b   1.000
_cell.length_c   1.000
_cell.angle_alpha   90.00
_cell.angle_beta   90.00
_cell.angle_gamma   90.00
#
_symmetry.space_group_name_H-M   'P 1'
#
loop_
_entity.id
_entity.type
_entity.pdbx_description
1 polymer ?
#
loop_
_entity_poly.entity_id
_entity_poly.type
_entity_poly.pdbx_seq_one_letter_code
_entity_poly.pdbx_strand_id
1 'polypeptide(L)'
;MAGDDFDFRPGAQVPLSGGAGQTAATNALASAAYRDSPVADIKKADNEWHQSTIKPPKLSLLEPNLGEAFSRAVQVRMLGGARKALIQSFGTEPQSVVEHCLAANRIRKERDAKLTVLMVVFGLVFLPGLLLWLAAFQLRRTLAGAQNRRAGAFGMALLIAFGVLAVVFLVKLPFTGFLAIYLRAMLVAPAIGWLWAKQVCETTAADMRDRWGGLLAGGGVAAKIPEAVPKNPDETAAEQLRQNLAKLTAEQASNLVFYAGPKGILGMGTRWGSWQLAEELLPIDPDKDINPFRSWDIVRAVHDQLKLLERTPLHTGGFPAPKVTHWIVAPVGEGTKEVTRPSGDGTEAFQVKPSEIQRICDQQQFGSGNRHYLGVQFVLWDGQLVITLLVTVTVLHHTLRIEVTGHALGPVHPLFTSKPSPKEEEVAKAFKFWETKKRSLPLVDAKEVVRLSARAPLTWFPPLLDHLGGKLGLPEPFGLRHAWADQPWRHRFMADDALRAATPVLRVVHQAAMRVLKENDVDTERFGTRSTFLSGAVQGAEPTKADVYNA
;
A
#
# COMPACT_ATOMS: atom_id res chain seq x y z
N MET A 1 -34.77 -37.91 -28.85
CA MET A 1 -33.41 -37.75 -28.30
C MET A 1 -33.29 -36.31 -27.86
N ALA A 2 -33.45 -36.04 -26.57
CA ALA A 2 -33.47 -34.71 -26.00
C ALA A 2 -32.49 -34.70 -24.82
N GLY A 3 -31.60 -33.72 -24.79
CA GLY A 3 -30.55 -33.58 -23.79
C GLY A 3 -29.56 -32.48 -24.15
N ASP A 4 -30.07 -31.29 -24.51
CA ASP A 4 -29.30 -30.05 -24.37
C ASP A 4 -29.29 -29.72 -22.87
N ASP A 5 -28.35 -30.34 -22.15
CA ASP A 5 -28.08 -30.01 -20.75
C ASP A 5 -27.30 -28.69 -20.72
N PHE A 6 -28.05 -27.59 -20.72
CA PHE A 6 -27.54 -26.30 -20.27
C PHE A 6 -27.18 -26.45 -18.78
N ASP A 7 -25.88 -26.53 -18.48
CA ASP A 7 -25.35 -26.57 -17.13
C ASP A 7 -25.66 -25.24 -16.40
N PHE A 8 -26.72 -25.25 -15.58
CA PHE A 8 -27.15 -24.15 -14.71
C PHE A 8 -26.52 -24.20 -13.31
N ARG A 9 -25.44 -24.95 -13.09
CA ARG A 9 -24.66 -24.78 -11.86
C ARG A 9 -24.14 -23.34 -11.82
N PRO A 10 -24.15 -22.65 -10.67
CA PRO A 10 -23.50 -21.35 -10.57
C PRO A 10 -22.02 -21.54 -10.92
N GLY A 11 -21.64 -21.30 -12.18
CA GLY A 11 -20.24 -21.28 -12.59
C GLY A 11 -19.54 -20.30 -11.67
N ALA A 12 -18.41 -20.71 -11.10
CA ALA A 12 -17.68 -19.96 -10.06
C ALA A 12 -17.62 -18.48 -10.43
N GLN A 13 -18.50 -17.68 -9.83
CA GLN A 13 -18.54 -16.25 -10.08
C GLN A 13 -17.19 -15.75 -9.61
N VAL A 14 -16.41 -15.15 -10.51
CA VAL A 14 -15.19 -14.45 -10.12
C VAL A 14 -15.66 -13.39 -9.13
N PRO A 15 -15.33 -13.49 -7.83
CA PRO A 15 -15.83 -12.55 -6.87
C PRO A 15 -15.32 -11.18 -7.29
N LEU A 16 -16.25 -10.26 -7.54
CA LEU A 16 -15.95 -8.84 -7.64
C LEU A 16 -15.69 -8.35 -6.22
N SER A 17 -14.57 -8.78 -5.66
CA SER A 17 -14.08 -8.29 -4.37
C SER A 17 -13.64 -6.84 -4.56
N GLY A 18 -14.15 -5.92 -3.73
CA GLY A 18 -13.59 -4.58 -3.63
C GLY A 18 -14.31 -3.43 -4.33
N GLY A 19 -15.51 -3.61 -4.87
CA GLY A 19 -16.28 -2.51 -5.47
C GLY A 19 -16.99 -1.58 -4.45
N ALA A 20 -17.24 -2.05 -3.23
CA ALA A 20 -18.00 -1.33 -2.22
C ALA A 20 -17.33 -1.45 -0.84
N GLY A 21 -17.08 -0.32 -0.16
CA GLY A 21 -16.55 -0.28 1.21
C GLY A 21 -15.03 -0.10 1.35
N GLN A 22 -14.28 0.03 0.26
CA GLN A 22 -12.84 0.29 0.35
C GLN A 22 -12.55 1.74 0.75
N THR A 23 -11.63 1.89 1.70
CA THR A 23 -11.22 3.22 2.17
C THR A 23 -10.43 3.99 1.10
N ALA A 24 -10.55 5.32 1.05
CA ALA A 24 -9.76 6.18 0.18
C ALA A 24 -8.24 5.92 0.33
N ALA A 25 -7.78 5.60 1.53
CA ALA A 25 -6.39 5.21 1.76
C ALA A 25 -6.01 3.89 1.07
N THR A 26 -6.92 2.90 1.05
CA THR A 26 -6.74 1.64 0.30
C THR A 26 -6.68 1.92 -1.20
N ASN A 27 -7.62 2.71 -1.72
CA ASN A 27 -7.67 3.08 -3.13
C ASN A 27 -6.43 3.87 -3.58
N ALA A 28 -5.93 4.78 -2.74
CA ALA A 28 -4.71 5.53 -3.01
C ALA A 28 -3.48 4.60 -3.14
N LEU A 29 -3.31 3.65 -2.21
CA LEU A 29 -2.23 2.68 -2.26
C LEU A 29 -2.38 1.69 -3.43
N ALA A 30 -3.59 1.22 -3.69
CA ALA A 30 -3.91 0.38 -4.85
C ALA A 30 -3.60 1.08 -6.18
N SER A 31 -3.81 2.41 -6.25
CA SER A 31 -3.53 3.20 -7.45
C SER A 31 -2.06 3.11 -7.89
N ALA A 32 -1.12 2.90 -6.96
CA ALA A 32 0.29 2.75 -7.28
C ALA A 32 0.56 1.56 -8.19
N ALA A 33 -0.26 0.51 -8.13
CA ALA A 33 -0.17 -0.64 -9.01
C ALA A 33 -0.35 -0.28 -10.49
N TYR A 34 -0.98 0.85 -10.82
CA TYR A 34 -1.32 1.23 -12.19
C TYR A 34 -0.44 2.37 -12.76
N ARG A 35 0.53 2.86 -11.99
CA ARG A 35 1.34 4.03 -12.37
C ARG A 35 2.39 3.73 -13.41
N ASP A 36 2.62 4.71 -14.28
CA ASP A 36 3.63 4.71 -15.34
C ASP A 36 4.82 5.65 -15.07
N SER A 37 4.89 6.26 -13.89
CA SER A 37 5.99 7.12 -13.47
C SER A 37 7.32 6.36 -13.28
N PRO A 38 8.48 7.04 -13.30
CA PRO A 38 9.77 6.44 -12.96
C PRO A 38 9.79 5.84 -11.56
N VAL A 39 10.50 4.71 -11.37
CA VAL A 39 10.60 4.03 -10.05
C VAL A 39 11.20 4.95 -8.99
N ALA A 40 12.11 5.84 -9.38
CA ALA A 40 12.75 6.80 -8.47
C ALA A 40 11.75 7.71 -7.73
N ASP A 41 10.55 7.93 -8.28
CA ASP A 41 9.54 8.77 -7.62
C ASP A 41 9.04 8.18 -6.30
N ILE A 42 9.18 6.86 -6.09
CA ILE A 42 8.80 6.25 -4.80
C ILE A 42 9.62 6.79 -3.64
N LYS A 43 10.88 7.20 -3.88
CA LYS A 43 11.75 7.79 -2.85
C LYS A 43 11.21 9.11 -2.30
N LYS A 44 10.34 9.80 -3.05
CA LYS A 44 9.68 11.02 -2.57
C LYS A 44 8.65 10.71 -1.47
N ALA A 45 8.17 9.47 -1.39
CA ALA A 45 7.22 9.03 -0.38
C ALA A 45 7.90 8.34 0.82
N ASP A 46 9.23 8.20 0.79
CA ASP A 46 9.99 7.65 1.92
C ASP A 46 9.98 8.65 3.08
N ASN A 47 9.95 8.14 4.31
CA ASN A 47 10.07 8.94 5.53
C ASN A 47 11.39 8.61 6.25
N GLU A 48 11.70 9.37 7.31
CA GLU A 48 12.95 9.19 8.07
C GLU A 48 13.15 7.75 8.57
N TRP A 49 12.06 7.05 8.89
CA TRP A 49 12.08 5.72 9.52
C TRP A 49 11.88 4.55 8.55
N HIS A 50 11.33 4.80 7.37
CA HIS A 50 10.93 3.83 6.35
C HIS A 50 11.43 4.29 4.99
N GLN A 51 12.57 3.73 4.58
CA GLN A 51 13.22 4.04 3.30
C GLN A 51 13.13 2.86 2.35
N SER A 52 12.70 3.14 1.12
CA SER A 52 12.71 2.18 0.03
C SER A 52 14.11 2.04 -0.58
N THR A 53 14.47 0.83 -1.00
CA THR A 53 15.77 0.58 -1.64
C THR A 53 15.56 0.31 -3.12
N ILE A 54 16.17 1.09 -4.00
CA ILE A 54 16.12 0.85 -5.45
C ILE A 54 17.44 0.24 -5.89
N LYS A 55 17.40 -0.96 -6.46
CA LYS A 55 18.56 -1.53 -7.16
C LYS A 55 18.53 -1.04 -8.61
N PRO A 56 19.59 -0.35 -9.09
CA PRO A 56 19.60 0.21 -10.43
C PRO A 56 19.59 -0.90 -11.50
N PRO A 57 18.99 -0.64 -12.67
CA PRO A 57 19.05 -1.56 -13.80
C PRO A 57 20.50 -1.71 -14.31
N LYS A 58 20.88 -2.93 -14.71
CA LYS A 58 22.11 -3.16 -15.49
C LYS A 58 21.91 -2.78 -16.95
N LEU A 59 20.67 -2.92 -17.45
CA LEU A 59 20.25 -2.57 -18.80
C LEU A 59 19.05 -1.62 -18.73
N SER A 60 19.21 -0.38 -19.18
CA SER A 60 18.14 0.63 -19.18
C SER A 60 16.91 0.22 -20.00
N LEU A 61 17.10 -0.63 -21.02
CA LEU A 61 16.02 -1.21 -21.82
C LEU A 61 15.13 -2.17 -21.04
N LEU A 62 15.55 -2.61 -19.84
CA LEU A 62 14.81 -3.54 -19.01
C LEU A 62 14.33 -2.91 -17.70
N GLU A 63 14.49 -1.60 -17.50
CA GLU A 63 14.02 -0.91 -16.29
C GLU A 63 12.49 -1.03 -16.14
N PRO A 64 11.94 -1.35 -14.95
CA PRO A 64 10.49 -1.37 -14.72
C PRO A 64 9.94 0.04 -14.53
N ASN A 65 8.65 0.23 -14.79
CA ASN A 65 7.94 1.44 -14.34
C ASN A 65 7.59 1.32 -12.85
N LEU A 66 7.21 2.43 -12.20
CA LEU A 66 6.85 2.45 -10.78
C LEU A 66 5.79 1.41 -10.43
N GLY A 67 4.69 1.34 -11.20
CA GLY A 67 3.64 0.36 -10.95
C GLY A 67 4.07 -1.08 -11.16
N GLU A 68 4.99 -1.35 -12.09
CA GLU A 68 5.55 -2.68 -12.31
C GLU A 68 6.43 -3.11 -11.14
N ALA A 69 7.33 -2.23 -10.70
CA ALA A 69 8.23 -2.48 -9.58
C ALA A 69 7.45 -2.63 -8.25
N PHE A 70 6.45 -1.77 -8.04
CA PHE A 70 5.57 -1.80 -6.86
C PHE A 70 4.75 -3.09 -6.81
N SER A 71 4.02 -3.43 -7.88
CA SER A 71 3.20 -4.66 -7.91
C SER A 71 4.04 -5.92 -7.71
N ARG A 72 5.25 -5.96 -8.29
CA ARG A 72 6.18 -7.08 -8.10
C ARG A 72 6.69 -7.17 -6.66
N ALA A 73 7.12 -6.05 -6.09
CA ALA A 73 7.64 -6.01 -4.72
C ALA A 73 6.57 -6.40 -3.69
N VAL A 74 5.35 -5.86 -3.84
CA VAL A 74 4.19 -6.19 -3.01
C VAL A 74 3.81 -7.67 -3.13
N GLN A 75 3.73 -8.21 -4.35
CA GLN A 75 3.43 -9.62 -4.57
C GLN A 75 4.46 -10.53 -3.87
N VAL A 76 5.76 -10.28 -4.05
CA VAL A 76 6.81 -11.08 -3.43
C VAL A 76 6.77 -10.97 -1.90
N ARG A 77 6.55 -9.76 -1.36
CA ARG A 77 6.60 -9.52 0.08
C ARG A 77 5.34 -9.97 0.83
N MET A 78 4.17 -9.93 0.19
CA MET A 78 2.88 -10.21 0.83
C MET A 78 2.31 -11.60 0.50
N LEU A 79 2.70 -12.20 -0.63
CA LEU A 79 2.24 -13.53 -1.03
C LEU A 79 3.37 -14.57 -1.17
N GLY A 80 4.64 -14.17 -1.05
CA GLY A 80 5.77 -15.10 -1.16
C GLY A 80 5.78 -16.16 -0.06
N GLY A 81 6.11 -17.40 -0.41
CA GLY A 81 6.11 -18.54 0.53
C GLY A 81 7.09 -18.38 1.71
N ALA A 82 8.26 -17.75 1.47
CA ALA A 82 9.27 -17.46 2.49
C ALA A 82 9.18 -16.00 3.02
N ARG A 83 7.99 -15.39 2.98
CA ARG A 83 7.82 -14.01 3.44
C ARG A 83 7.95 -13.90 4.96
N LYS A 84 8.56 -12.79 5.39
CA LYS A 84 8.64 -12.38 6.80
C LYS A 84 7.27 -11.96 7.33
N ALA A 85 7.10 -11.90 8.65
CA ALA A 85 5.86 -11.37 9.22
C ALA A 85 5.58 -9.95 8.73
N LEU A 86 4.30 -9.63 8.54
CA LEU A 86 3.83 -8.31 8.15
C LEU A 86 3.38 -7.54 9.38
N ILE A 87 3.59 -6.23 9.37
CA ILE A 87 2.97 -5.30 10.33
C ILE A 87 1.52 -5.01 9.89
N GLN A 88 0.66 -4.73 10.86
CA GLN A 88 -0.73 -4.35 10.61
C GLN A 88 -0.82 -3.01 9.89
N SER A 89 -1.70 -2.94 8.89
CA SER A 89 -1.94 -1.76 8.07
C SER A 89 -3.29 -1.14 8.43
N PHE A 90 -3.34 -0.42 9.55
CA PHE A 90 -4.59 0.13 10.08
C PHE A 90 -5.27 1.12 9.11
N GLY A 91 -6.61 1.12 9.05
CA GLY A 91 -7.39 2.00 8.17
C GLY A 91 -7.30 1.66 6.68
N THR A 92 -6.66 0.54 6.32
CA THR A 92 -6.53 0.05 4.95
C THR A 92 -6.76 -1.44 4.86
N GLU A 93 -7.08 -1.92 3.67
CA GLU A 93 -7.24 -3.35 3.38
C GLU A 93 -6.09 -3.84 2.48
N PRO A 94 -5.03 -4.45 3.05
CA PRO A 94 -3.89 -4.87 2.24
C PRO A 94 -4.22 -5.96 1.23
N GLN A 95 -5.24 -6.79 1.52
CA GLN A 95 -5.74 -7.78 0.57
C GLN A 95 -6.16 -7.10 -0.73
N SER A 96 -7.01 -6.06 -0.68
CA SER A 96 -7.43 -5.29 -1.85
C SER A 96 -6.24 -4.74 -2.65
N VAL A 97 -5.24 -4.16 -1.97
CA VAL A 97 -4.07 -3.60 -2.66
C VAL A 97 -3.26 -4.68 -3.39
N VAL A 98 -3.10 -5.85 -2.77
CA VAL A 98 -2.47 -7.02 -3.40
C VAL A 98 -3.30 -7.48 -4.59
N GLU A 99 -4.62 -7.51 -4.44
CA GLU A 99 -5.54 -7.90 -5.50
C GLU A 99 -5.41 -6.99 -6.74
N HIS A 100 -5.34 -5.67 -6.53
CA HIS A 100 -5.05 -4.71 -7.60
C HIS A 100 -3.67 -4.90 -8.23
N CYS A 101 -2.65 -5.24 -7.43
CA CYS A 101 -1.32 -5.56 -7.95
C CYS A 101 -1.32 -6.81 -8.85
N LEU A 102 -2.08 -7.85 -8.48
CA LEU A 102 -2.24 -9.06 -9.29
C LEU A 102 -3.01 -8.76 -10.58
N ALA A 103 -4.09 -7.98 -10.50
CA ALA A 103 -4.86 -7.56 -11.66
C ALA A 103 -4.00 -6.73 -12.63
N ALA A 104 -3.22 -5.77 -12.13
CA ALA A 104 -2.30 -4.98 -12.95
C ALA A 104 -1.20 -5.85 -13.59
N ASN A 105 -0.64 -6.81 -12.85
CA ASN A 105 0.33 -7.76 -13.40
C ASN A 105 -0.26 -8.65 -14.50
N ARG A 106 -1.53 -9.02 -14.40
CA ARG A 106 -2.22 -9.78 -15.45
C ARG A 106 -2.37 -8.97 -16.74
N ILE A 107 -2.82 -7.72 -16.64
CA ILE A 107 -2.96 -6.84 -17.82
C ILE A 107 -1.59 -6.66 -18.50
N ARG A 108 -0.51 -6.52 -17.72
CA ARG A 108 0.86 -6.47 -18.25
C ARG A 108 1.29 -7.77 -18.91
N LYS A 109 1.02 -8.93 -18.29
CA LYS A 109 1.31 -10.24 -18.89
C LYS A 109 0.58 -10.42 -20.23
N GLU A 110 -0.67 -9.97 -20.33
CA GLU A 110 -1.43 -10.04 -21.58
C GLU A 110 -0.83 -9.14 -22.66
N ARG A 111 -0.45 -7.92 -22.30
CA ARG A 111 0.32 -7.00 -23.17
C ARG A 111 1.63 -7.66 -23.61
N ASP A 112 2.41 -8.19 -22.67
CA ASP A 112 3.73 -8.74 -22.93
C ASP A 112 3.65 -10.04 -23.76
N ALA A 113 2.60 -10.85 -23.59
CA ALA A 113 2.33 -11.99 -24.46
C ALA A 113 2.04 -11.54 -25.91
N LYS A 114 1.18 -10.53 -26.09
CA LYS A 114 0.90 -9.93 -27.41
C LYS A 114 2.16 -9.36 -28.05
N LEU A 115 2.97 -8.62 -27.29
CA LEU A 115 4.25 -8.06 -27.76
C LEU A 115 5.27 -9.15 -28.10
N THR A 116 5.30 -10.26 -27.35
CA THR A 116 6.18 -11.41 -27.63
C THR A 116 5.78 -12.07 -28.95
N VAL A 117 4.49 -12.30 -29.19
CA VAL A 117 4.00 -12.83 -30.48
C VAL A 117 4.35 -11.88 -31.63
N LEU A 118 4.15 -10.57 -31.46
CA LEU A 118 4.54 -9.57 -32.46
C LEU A 118 6.05 -9.60 -32.73
N MET A 119 6.87 -9.72 -31.69
CA MET A 119 8.33 -9.83 -31.83
C MET A 119 8.74 -11.10 -32.57
N VAL A 120 8.08 -12.24 -32.33
CA VAL A 120 8.36 -13.49 -33.05
C VAL A 120 7.96 -13.35 -34.53
N VAL A 121 6.74 -12.88 -34.82
CA VAL A 121 6.19 -12.82 -36.18
C VAL A 121 6.85 -11.73 -37.04
N PHE A 122 7.04 -10.53 -36.49
CA PHE A 122 7.54 -9.38 -37.24
C PHE A 122 9.01 -9.06 -36.98
N GLY A 123 9.57 -9.54 -35.88
CA GLY A 123 10.96 -9.34 -35.50
C GLY A 123 11.86 -10.51 -35.88
N LEU A 124 11.58 -11.72 -35.38
CA LEU A 124 12.45 -12.88 -35.57
C LEU A 124 12.38 -13.41 -37.02
N VAL A 125 11.18 -13.55 -37.59
CA VAL A 125 11.01 -14.00 -38.98
C VAL A 125 11.61 -13.01 -39.98
N PHE A 126 11.64 -11.71 -39.65
CA PHE A 126 12.17 -10.65 -40.51
C PHE A 126 13.38 -9.93 -39.88
N LEU A 127 14.23 -10.69 -39.18
CA LEU A 127 15.34 -10.16 -38.37
C LEU A 127 16.25 -9.16 -39.11
N PRO A 128 16.68 -9.41 -40.36
CA PRO A 128 17.56 -8.45 -41.04
C PRO A 128 16.85 -7.13 -41.32
N GLY A 129 15.53 -7.15 -41.55
CA GLY A 129 14.71 -5.96 -41.72
C GLY A 129 14.52 -5.18 -40.42
N LEU A 130 14.31 -5.89 -39.31
CA LEU A 130 14.25 -5.29 -37.97
C LEU A 130 15.58 -4.58 -37.62
N LEU A 131 16.72 -5.20 -37.89
CA LEU A 131 18.04 -4.61 -37.62
C LEU A 131 18.26 -3.34 -38.44
N LEU A 132 17.90 -3.32 -39.72
CA LEU A 132 17.95 -2.12 -40.55
C LEU A 132 17.06 -1.00 -39.98
N TRP A 133 15.87 -1.35 -39.51
CA TRP A 133 14.93 -0.39 -38.93
C TRP A 133 15.42 0.18 -37.58
N LEU A 134 15.95 -0.68 -36.71
CA LEU A 134 16.57 -0.26 -35.45
C LEU A 134 17.81 0.60 -35.69
N ALA A 135 18.64 0.27 -36.68
CA ALA A 135 19.79 1.07 -37.07
C ALA A 135 19.38 2.45 -37.57
N ALA A 136 18.35 2.54 -38.41
CA ALA A 136 17.79 3.82 -38.87
C ALA A 136 17.22 4.65 -37.69
N PHE A 137 16.55 4.00 -36.74
CA PHE A 137 16.02 4.67 -35.54
C PHE A 137 17.14 5.17 -34.61
N GLN A 138 18.20 4.37 -34.43
CA GLN A 138 19.37 4.74 -33.64
C GLN A 138 20.16 5.88 -34.30
N LEU A 139 20.32 5.84 -35.63
CA LEU A 139 20.98 6.91 -36.40
C LEU A 139 20.18 8.22 -36.33
N ARG A 140 18.85 8.16 -36.42
CA ARG A 140 17.99 9.33 -36.19
C ARG A 140 18.24 9.91 -34.80
N ARG A 141 18.35 9.05 -33.79
CA ARG A 141 18.53 9.47 -32.40
C ARG A 141 19.87 10.13 -32.15
N THR A 142 20.97 9.60 -32.68
CA THR A 142 22.30 10.21 -32.54
C THR A 142 22.36 11.57 -33.23
N LEU A 143 21.70 11.70 -34.39
CA LEU A 143 21.60 12.96 -35.14
C LEU A 143 20.67 13.98 -34.47
N ALA A 144 19.55 13.56 -33.88
CA ALA A 144 18.61 14.44 -33.19
C ALA A 144 19.08 14.86 -31.78
N GLY A 145 19.98 14.09 -31.15
CA GLY A 145 20.60 14.43 -29.87
C GLY A 145 21.67 15.53 -29.95
N ALA A 146 22.18 15.81 -31.15
CA ALA A 146 23.03 16.97 -31.38
C ALA A 146 22.15 18.24 -31.42
N GLN A 147 22.32 19.15 -30.45
CA GLN A 147 21.54 20.39 -30.22
C GLN A 147 21.42 21.36 -31.41
N ASN A 148 21.95 21.04 -32.59
CA ASN A 148 21.87 21.89 -33.76
C ASN A 148 20.52 21.70 -34.49
N ARG A 149 19.74 22.78 -34.63
CA ARG A 149 18.52 22.84 -35.49
C ARG A 149 18.74 22.27 -36.90
N ARG A 150 19.96 22.36 -37.43
CA ARG A 150 20.39 21.76 -38.71
C ARG A 150 20.44 20.23 -38.64
N ALA A 151 20.87 19.64 -37.52
CA ALA A 151 20.95 18.19 -37.34
C ALA A 151 19.55 17.52 -37.31
N GLY A 152 18.53 18.23 -36.79
CA GLY A 152 17.13 17.79 -36.88
C GLY A 152 16.59 17.75 -38.32
N ALA A 153 16.92 18.75 -39.15
CA ALA A 153 16.55 18.78 -40.56
C ALA A 153 17.31 17.72 -41.38
N PHE A 154 18.61 17.53 -41.10
CA PHE A 154 19.41 16.45 -41.70
C PHE A 154 18.89 15.06 -41.31
N GLY A 155 18.50 14.84 -40.06
CA GLY A 155 17.89 13.58 -39.62
C GLY A 155 16.56 13.28 -40.30
N MET A 156 15.73 14.31 -40.54
CA MET A 156 14.48 14.18 -41.30
C MET A 156 14.74 13.92 -42.79
N ALA A 157 15.68 14.63 -43.41
CA ALA A 157 16.08 14.42 -44.80
C ALA A 157 16.66 13.01 -45.02
N LEU A 158 17.44 12.49 -44.06
CA LEU A 158 18.02 11.16 -44.13
C LEU A 158 16.95 10.07 -43.99
N LEU A 159 15.91 10.27 -43.16
CA LEU A 159 14.75 9.38 -43.11
C LEU A 159 13.92 9.41 -44.39
N ILE A 160 13.73 10.59 -44.99
CA ILE A 160 13.05 10.72 -46.29
C ILE A 160 13.88 10.01 -47.36
N ALA A 161 15.19 10.21 -47.40
CA ALA A 161 16.09 9.52 -48.32
C ALA A 161 16.05 8.00 -48.11
N PHE A 162 16.07 7.52 -46.87
CA PHE A 162 15.96 6.10 -46.56
C PHE A 162 14.58 5.54 -46.94
N GLY A 163 13.50 6.31 -46.74
CA GLY A 163 12.14 5.97 -47.17
C GLY A 163 12.00 5.92 -48.69
N VAL A 164 12.58 6.88 -49.41
CA VAL A 164 12.62 6.89 -50.89
C VAL A 164 13.45 5.72 -51.40
N LEU A 165 14.60 5.44 -50.80
CA LEU A 165 15.47 4.33 -51.18
C LEU A 165 14.80 2.98 -50.87
N ALA A 166 14.07 2.87 -49.76
CA ALA A 166 13.21 1.74 -49.44
C ALA A 166 12.10 1.52 -50.48
N VAL A 167 11.44 2.60 -50.92
CA VAL A 167 10.39 2.55 -51.97
C VAL A 167 10.98 2.17 -53.32
N VAL A 168 12.12 2.74 -53.71
CA VAL A 168 12.84 2.40 -54.94
C VAL A 168 13.28 0.94 -54.91
N PHE A 169 13.78 0.45 -53.78
CA PHE A 169 14.16 -0.95 -53.59
C PHE A 169 12.94 -1.88 -53.70
N LEU A 170 11.79 -1.51 -53.11
CA LEU A 170 10.53 -2.23 -53.24
C LEU A 170 10.08 -2.38 -54.71
N VAL A 171 10.22 -1.31 -55.52
CA VAL A 171 9.73 -1.25 -56.91
C VAL A 171 10.71 -1.89 -57.91
N LYS A 172 12.03 -1.69 -57.75
CA LYS A 172 13.06 -2.09 -58.74
C LYS A 172 13.90 -3.32 -58.37
N LEU A 173 13.49 -4.12 -57.39
CA LEU A 173 14.20 -5.35 -57.01
C LEU A 173 14.39 -6.30 -58.23
N PRO A 174 15.64 -6.63 -58.64
CA PRO A 174 15.92 -7.47 -59.81
C PRO A 174 15.73 -8.97 -59.56
N PHE A 175 15.18 -9.35 -58.40
CA PHE A 175 14.89 -10.74 -58.05
C PHE A 175 13.43 -11.07 -58.38
N THR A 176 13.19 -12.27 -58.91
CA THR A 176 11.84 -12.80 -59.19
C THR A 176 11.55 -14.04 -58.33
N GLY A 177 10.28 -14.29 -57.99
CA GLY A 177 9.87 -15.45 -57.18
C GLY A 177 9.76 -15.20 -55.67
N PHE A 178 9.81 -16.28 -54.87
CA PHE A 178 9.59 -16.25 -53.41
C PHE A 178 10.55 -15.31 -52.66
N LEU A 179 11.83 -15.29 -53.04
CA LEU A 179 12.86 -14.42 -52.45
C LEU A 179 12.54 -12.92 -52.62
N ALA A 180 11.92 -12.54 -53.74
CA ALA A 180 11.53 -11.16 -53.99
C ALA A 180 10.39 -10.72 -53.05
N ILE A 181 9.41 -11.60 -52.82
CA ILE A 181 8.30 -11.37 -51.90
C ILE A 181 8.83 -11.28 -50.46
N TYR A 182 9.75 -12.18 -50.07
CA TYR A 182 10.37 -12.16 -48.76
C TYR A 182 11.17 -10.87 -48.51
N LEU A 183 11.99 -10.41 -49.46
CA LEU A 183 12.76 -9.17 -49.33
C LEU A 183 11.87 -7.92 -49.22
N ARG A 184 10.75 -7.89 -49.95
CA ARG A 184 9.75 -6.81 -49.83
C ARG A 184 9.04 -6.86 -48.48
N ALA A 185 8.63 -8.05 -48.04
CA ALA A 185 8.01 -8.27 -46.74
C ALA A 185 8.97 -7.89 -45.60
N MET A 186 10.26 -8.19 -45.71
CA MET A 186 11.29 -7.86 -44.72
C MET A 186 11.41 -6.35 -44.44
N LEU A 187 11.11 -5.50 -45.42
CA LEU A 187 11.16 -4.04 -45.25
C LEU A 187 9.88 -3.47 -44.62
N VAL A 188 8.73 -4.03 -44.96
CA VAL A 188 7.40 -3.51 -44.57
C VAL A 188 6.91 -4.13 -43.26
N ALA A 189 7.13 -5.43 -43.07
CA ALA A 189 6.62 -6.20 -41.94
C ALA A 189 7.10 -5.65 -40.58
N PRO A 190 8.38 -5.27 -40.36
CA PRO A 190 8.82 -4.66 -39.10
C PRO A 190 8.14 -3.32 -38.80
N ALA A 191 7.82 -2.52 -39.83
CA ALA A 191 7.12 -1.25 -39.65
C ALA A 191 5.65 -1.45 -39.26
N ILE A 192 4.98 -2.47 -39.83
CA ILE A 192 3.63 -2.88 -39.41
C ILE A 192 3.65 -3.41 -37.98
N GLY A 193 4.59 -4.31 -37.66
CA GLY A 193 4.78 -4.85 -36.32
C GLY A 193 5.00 -3.75 -35.28
N TRP A 194 5.76 -2.71 -35.63
CA TRP A 194 5.94 -1.52 -34.79
C TRP A 194 4.64 -0.76 -34.53
N LEU A 195 3.82 -0.51 -35.56
CA LEU A 195 2.55 0.21 -35.40
C LEU A 195 1.57 -0.57 -34.51
N TRP A 196 1.51 -1.89 -34.67
CA TRP A 196 0.70 -2.76 -33.81
C TRP A 196 1.25 -2.82 -32.38
N ALA A 197 2.57 -2.92 -32.20
CA ALA A 197 3.19 -2.87 -30.88
C ALA A 197 2.89 -1.54 -30.18
N LYS A 198 2.96 -0.42 -30.92
CA LYS A 198 2.60 0.90 -30.42
C LYS A 198 1.12 0.96 -30.01
N GLN A 199 0.21 0.48 -30.85
CA GLN A 199 -1.23 0.47 -30.55
C GLN A 199 -1.51 -0.34 -29.28
N VAL A 200 -0.95 -1.54 -29.15
CA VAL A 200 -1.10 -2.38 -27.95
C VAL A 200 -0.57 -1.67 -26.69
N CYS A 201 0.58 -1.00 -26.79
CA CYS A 201 1.13 -0.25 -25.67
C CYS A 201 0.24 0.95 -25.29
N GLU A 202 -0.25 1.72 -26.27
CA GLU A 202 -1.12 2.89 -26.04
C GLU A 202 -2.47 2.47 -25.44
N THR A 203 -3.13 1.44 -25.96
CA THR A 203 -4.39 0.94 -25.41
C THR A 203 -4.22 0.42 -23.99
N THR A 204 -3.11 -0.28 -23.72
CA THR A 204 -2.83 -0.78 -22.36
C THR A 204 -2.52 0.38 -21.41
N ALA A 205 -1.75 1.38 -21.84
CA ALA A 205 -1.45 2.55 -21.01
C ALA A 205 -2.71 3.38 -20.71
N ALA A 206 -3.65 3.48 -21.66
CA ALA A 206 -4.95 4.10 -21.45
C ALA A 206 -5.77 3.33 -20.40
N ASP A 207 -5.96 2.02 -20.56
CA ASP A 207 -6.70 1.19 -19.58
C ASP A 207 -6.10 1.28 -18.17
N MET A 208 -4.76 1.26 -18.05
CA MET A 208 -4.09 1.43 -16.76
C MET A 208 -4.34 2.82 -16.15
N ARG A 209 -4.28 3.89 -16.94
CA ARG A 209 -4.56 5.26 -16.47
C ARG A 209 -6.03 5.46 -16.10
N ASP A 210 -6.95 4.85 -16.83
CA ASP A 210 -8.38 4.90 -16.53
C ASP A 210 -8.67 4.22 -15.19
N ARG A 211 -8.03 3.08 -14.91
CA ARG A 211 -8.13 2.39 -13.60
C ARG A 211 -7.47 3.20 -12.48
N TRP A 212 -6.33 3.82 -12.73
CA TRP A 212 -5.69 4.74 -11.78
C TRP A 212 -6.62 5.90 -11.43
N GLY A 213 -7.17 6.59 -12.44
CA GLY A 213 -8.13 7.68 -12.24
C GLY A 213 -9.41 7.21 -11.54
N GLY A 214 -9.93 6.03 -11.92
CA GLY A 214 -11.13 5.44 -11.34
C GLY A 214 -11.00 5.15 -9.84
N LEU A 215 -9.89 4.53 -9.41
CA LEU A 215 -9.62 4.26 -7.99
C LEU A 215 -9.57 5.56 -7.17
N LEU A 216 -8.90 6.59 -7.68
CA LEU A 216 -8.79 7.88 -6.98
C LEU A 216 -10.06 8.71 -7.02
N ALA A 217 -10.96 8.45 -7.97
CA ALA A 217 -12.28 9.06 -8.02
C ALA A 217 -13.29 8.38 -7.07
N GLY A 218 -12.89 7.32 -6.36
CA GLY A 218 -13.79 6.51 -5.56
C GLY A 218 -14.73 5.63 -6.40
N GLY A 219 -14.46 5.51 -7.71
CA GLY A 219 -15.16 4.56 -8.56
C GLY A 219 -14.75 3.15 -8.16
N GLY A 220 -15.73 2.29 -7.87
CA GLY A 220 -15.55 0.89 -7.49
C GLY A 220 -14.92 0.03 -8.59
N VAL A 221 -13.70 0.34 -8.99
CA VAL A 221 -12.89 -0.45 -9.91
C VAL A 221 -12.57 -1.75 -9.19
N ALA A 222 -13.39 -2.78 -9.39
CA ALA A 222 -13.14 -4.07 -8.77
C ALA A 222 -11.89 -4.73 -9.37
N ALA A 223 -10.99 -5.22 -8.52
CA ALA A 223 -9.86 -6.02 -8.93
C ALA A 223 -10.37 -7.39 -9.44
N LYS A 224 -10.29 -7.63 -10.75
CA LYS A 224 -10.69 -8.92 -11.34
C LYS A 224 -9.52 -9.90 -11.28
N ILE A 225 -9.62 -10.91 -10.42
CA ILE A 225 -8.60 -11.97 -10.28
C ILE A 225 -9.25 -13.34 -10.47
N PRO A 226 -9.47 -13.77 -11.72
CA PRO A 226 -9.93 -15.13 -11.99
C PRO A 226 -8.95 -16.19 -11.53
N GLU A 227 -7.65 -15.86 -11.41
CA GLU A 227 -6.57 -16.77 -10.99
C GLU A 227 -6.66 -17.14 -9.50
N ALA A 228 -7.39 -16.39 -8.68
CA ALA A 228 -7.60 -16.69 -7.26
C ALA A 228 -8.81 -17.61 -7.04
N VAL A 229 -9.58 -17.89 -8.10
CA VAL A 229 -10.74 -18.77 -8.06
C VAL A 229 -10.35 -20.11 -8.67
N PRO A 230 -10.20 -21.17 -7.87
CA PRO A 230 -9.93 -22.50 -8.39
C PRO A 230 -11.13 -22.95 -9.22
N LYS A 231 -10.91 -23.27 -10.50
CA LYS A 231 -11.96 -23.78 -11.39
C LYS A 231 -12.07 -25.30 -11.32
N ASN A 232 -10.97 -25.96 -10.97
CA ASN A 232 -10.87 -27.40 -10.82
C ASN A 232 -10.18 -27.76 -9.48
N PRO A 233 -10.52 -28.92 -8.87
CA PRO A 233 -9.89 -29.37 -7.62
C PRO A 233 -8.35 -29.54 -7.70
N ASP A 234 -7.81 -29.79 -8.89
CA ASP A 234 -6.38 -30.03 -9.10
C ASP A 234 -5.55 -28.74 -9.29
N GLU A 235 -6.19 -27.56 -9.29
CA GLU A 235 -5.52 -26.26 -9.47
C GLU A 235 -4.80 -25.79 -8.20
N THR A 236 -3.65 -26.42 -7.91
CA THR A 236 -2.81 -26.15 -6.74
C THR A 236 -2.36 -24.69 -6.62
N ALA A 237 -2.08 -24.02 -7.74
CA ALA A 237 -1.62 -22.62 -7.74
C ALA A 237 -2.71 -21.62 -7.30
N ALA A 238 -3.97 -21.84 -7.73
CA ALA A 238 -5.10 -21.00 -7.36
C ALA A 238 -5.46 -21.19 -5.88
N GLU A 239 -5.44 -22.44 -5.39
CA GLU A 239 -5.63 -22.73 -3.96
C GLU A 239 -4.52 -22.14 -3.09
N GLN A 240 -3.26 -22.25 -3.50
CA GLN A 240 -2.14 -21.60 -2.79
C GLN A 240 -2.33 -20.08 -2.73
N LEU A 241 -2.76 -19.45 -3.84
CA LEU A 241 -3.04 -18.02 -3.86
C LEU A 241 -4.18 -17.65 -2.89
N ARG A 242 -5.28 -18.40 -2.90
CA ARG A 242 -6.42 -18.22 -2.00
C ARG A 242 -6.02 -18.36 -0.53
N GLN A 243 -5.25 -19.41 -0.20
CA GLN A 243 -4.72 -19.64 1.15
C GLN A 243 -3.79 -18.51 1.58
N ASN A 244 -2.93 -18.01 0.68
CA ASN A 244 -2.04 -16.90 0.98
C ASN A 244 -2.79 -15.58 1.22
N LEU A 245 -3.86 -15.31 0.46
CA LEU A 245 -4.75 -14.16 0.70
C LEU A 245 -5.49 -14.30 2.04
N ALA A 246 -6.03 -15.48 2.35
CA ALA A 246 -6.67 -15.75 3.64
C ALA A 246 -5.69 -15.59 4.82
N LYS A 247 -4.46 -16.10 4.66
CA LYS A 247 -3.36 -15.93 5.64
C LYS A 247 -3.00 -14.47 5.82
N LEU A 248 -2.95 -13.68 4.75
CA LEU A 248 -2.71 -12.24 4.81
C LEU A 248 -3.80 -11.54 5.64
N THR A 249 -5.06 -11.85 5.39
CA THR A 249 -6.19 -11.26 6.13
C THR A 249 -6.19 -11.68 7.60
N ALA A 250 -5.89 -12.94 7.90
CA ALA A 250 -5.72 -13.42 9.28
C ALA A 250 -4.56 -12.70 9.99
N GLU A 251 -3.42 -12.49 9.32
CA GLU A 251 -2.30 -11.72 9.88
C GLU A 251 -2.67 -10.25 10.15
N GLN A 252 -3.46 -9.62 9.27
CA GLN A 252 -3.94 -8.25 9.49
C GLN A 252 -4.96 -8.15 10.63
N ALA A 253 -5.71 -9.22 10.89
CA ALA A 253 -6.65 -9.33 12.01
C ALA A 253 -5.99 -9.70 13.36
N SER A 254 -4.67 -9.95 13.37
CA SER A 254 -3.95 -10.31 14.61
C SER A 254 -3.99 -9.20 15.65
N ASN A 255 -4.02 -9.56 16.93
CA ASN A 255 -4.03 -8.66 18.08
C ASN A 255 -2.63 -8.44 18.72
N LEU A 256 -1.57 -8.76 17.98
CA LEU A 256 -0.17 -8.59 18.41
C LEU A 256 0.52 -7.53 17.57
N VAL A 257 1.05 -6.49 18.21
CA VAL A 257 1.83 -5.42 17.56
C VAL A 257 3.23 -5.35 18.15
N PHE A 258 4.12 -4.65 17.45
CA PHE A 258 5.55 -4.66 17.76
C PHE A 258 6.04 -3.26 18.10
N TYR A 259 6.78 -3.14 19.20
CA TYR A 259 7.38 -1.89 19.64
C TYR A 259 8.87 -1.86 19.28
N ALA A 260 9.29 -0.88 18.49
CA ALA A 260 10.62 -0.79 17.91
C ALA A 260 11.39 0.47 18.39
N GLY A 261 11.51 0.62 19.72
CA GLY A 261 12.28 1.69 20.34
C GLY A 261 11.84 3.08 19.87
N PRO A 262 12.75 3.92 19.31
CA PRO A 262 12.42 5.28 18.84
C PRO A 262 11.35 5.37 17.76
N LYS A 263 11.09 4.28 17.03
CA LYS A 263 10.01 4.23 16.02
C LYS A 263 8.61 4.08 16.64
N GLY A 264 8.53 3.84 17.95
CA GLY A 264 7.29 3.58 18.66
C GLY A 264 6.67 2.23 18.29
N ILE A 265 5.35 2.14 18.41
CA ILE A 265 4.58 0.95 18.05
C ILE A 265 4.35 0.94 16.53
N LEU A 266 4.91 -0.08 15.86
CA LEU A 266 4.85 -0.22 14.42
C LEU A 266 3.40 -0.33 13.94
N GLY A 267 3.05 0.47 12.93
CA GLY A 267 1.70 0.52 12.36
C GLY A 267 0.81 1.60 12.96
N MET A 268 0.94 1.94 14.24
CA MET A 268 0.00 2.83 14.95
C MET A 268 0.25 4.34 14.72
N GLY A 269 1.36 4.69 14.06
CA GLY A 269 1.74 6.06 13.80
C GLY A 269 2.44 6.72 14.99
N THR A 270 2.53 8.05 14.96
CA THR A 270 3.28 8.81 15.97
C THR A 270 2.46 9.00 17.24
N ARG A 271 3.07 8.79 18.40
CA ARG A 271 2.49 9.19 19.68
C ARG A 271 2.44 10.71 19.77
N TRP A 272 1.28 11.24 20.18
CA TRP A 272 1.01 12.69 20.24
C TRP A 272 0.49 13.16 21.59
N GLY A 273 -0.10 12.25 22.37
CA GLY A 273 -0.70 12.55 23.67
C GLY A 273 -0.38 11.49 24.70
N SER A 274 -0.30 11.91 25.96
CA SER A 274 -0.12 11.03 27.11
C SER A 274 -0.83 11.63 28.32
N TRP A 275 -1.75 10.86 28.90
CA TRP A 275 -2.46 11.24 30.13
C TRP A 275 -2.29 10.13 31.14
N GLN A 276 -1.86 10.49 32.34
CA GLN A 276 -1.52 9.53 33.39
C GLN A 276 -2.25 9.89 34.67
N LEU A 277 -2.96 8.93 35.24
CA LEU A 277 -3.54 8.99 36.57
C LEU A 277 -2.80 7.97 37.43
N ALA A 278 -2.03 8.44 38.40
CA ALA A 278 -1.27 7.59 39.31
C ALA A 278 -1.52 8.04 40.73
N GLU A 279 -2.18 7.20 41.52
CA GLU A 279 -2.56 7.48 42.90
C GLU A 279 -2.51 6.24 43.77
N GLU A 280 -2.38 6.48 45.07
CA GLU A 280 -2.37 5.45 46.11
C GLU A 280 -3.79 4.91 46.37
N LEU A 281 -3.89 3.60 46.56
CA LEU A 281 -5.09 2.85 46.90
C LEU A 281 -5.22 2.82 48.42
N LEU A 282 -6.15 3.62 48.93
CA LEU A 282 -6.51 3.65 50.34
C LEU A 282 -7.91 3.04 50.54
N PRO A 283 -8.14 2.27 51.62
CA PRO A 283 -9.48 1.80 51.94
C PRO A 283 -10.38 2.97 52.33
N ILE A 284 -11.68 2.86 52.04
CA ILE A 284 -12.70 3.83 52.47
C ILE A 284 -12.81 3.88 54.01
N ASP A 285 -12.73 2.70 54.63
CA ASP A 285 -12.81 2.51 56.08
C ASP A 285 -11.41 2.15 56.59
N PRO A 286 -10.74 2.99 57.39
CA PRO A 286 -9.38 2.75 57.87
C PRO A 286 -9.22 1.42 58.64
N ASP A 287 -10.31 0.89 59.18
CA ASP A 287 -10.31 -0.35 59.95
C ASP A 287 -10.54 -1.61 59.07
N LYS A 288 -10.72 -1.44 57.75
CA LYS A 288 -10.94 -2.55 56.80
C LYS A 288 -9.95 -2.52 55.66
N ASP A 289 -9.59 -3.71 55.19
CA ASP A 289 -8.80 -3.88 53.98
C ASP A 289 -9.65 -3.74 52.71
N ILE A 290 -9.00 -3.36 51.63
CA ILE A 290 -9.56 -3.25 50.28
C ILE A 290 -9.93 -4.66 49.77
N ASN A 291 -11.08 -4.78 49.08
CA ASN A 291 -11.40 -6.03 48.40
C ASN A 291 -10.41 -6.27 47.24
N PRO A 292 -9.72 -7.42 47.21
CA PRO A 292 -8.67 -7.65 46.23
C PRO A 292 -9.25 -7.73 44.81
N PHE A 293 -8.76 -6.87 43.92
CA PHE A 293 -9.08 -6.87 42.49
C PHE A 293 -7.81 -6.96 41.64
N ARG A 294 -7.96 -7.38 40.39
CA ARG A 294 -6.85 -7.48 39.43
C ARG A 294 -6.86 -6.32 38.45
N SER A 295 -5.72 -6.10 37.79
CA SER A 295 -5.63 -5.10 36.71
C SER A 295 -6.61 -5.42 35.58
N TRP A 296 -6.83 -6.72 35.31
CA TRP A 296 -7.82 -7.19 34.33
C TRP A 296 -9.26 -6.73 34.63
N ASP A 297 -9.67 -6.65 35.91
CA ASP A 297 -11.05 -6.30 36.26
C ASP A 297 -11.37 -4.84 35.88
N ILE A 298 -10.43 -3.93 36.11
CA ILE A 298 -10.52 -2.53 35.66
C ILE A 298 -10.55 -2.47 34.12
N VAL A 299 -9.60 -3.15 33.46
CA VAL A 299 -9.50 -3.17 31.99
C VAL A 299 -10.77 -3.70 31.34
N ARG A 300 -11.38 -4.74 31.91
CA ARG A 300 -12.63 -5.33 31.42
C ARG A 300 -13.78 -4.35 31.57
N ALA A 301 -13.93 -3.71 32.73
CA ALA A 301 -14.95 -2.70 32.95
C ALA A 301 -14.82 -1.52 31.97
N VAL A 302 -13.59 -1.06 31.73
CA VAL A 302 -13.28 -0.01 30.75
C VAL A 302 -13.65 -0.46 29.32
N HIS A 303 -13.26 -1.68 28.93
CA HIS A 303 -13.59 -2.24 27.61
C HIS A 303 -15.09 -2.32 27.35
N ASP A 304 -15.86 -2.80 28.33
CA ASP A 304 -17.31 -2.93 28.22
C ASP A 304 -17.99 -1.56 28.06
N GLN A 305 -17.53 -0.53 28.79
CA GLN A 305 -18.06 0.83 28.66
C GLN A 305 -17.65 1.51 27.33
N LEU A 306 -16.43 1.29 26.86
CA LEU A 306 -15.96 1.86 25.59
C LEU A 306 -16.74 1.34 24.38
N LYS A 307 -17.21 0.08 24.42
CA LYS A 307 -18.10 -0.47 23.39
C LYS A 307 -19.48 0.20 23.37
N LEU A 308 -19.89 0.82 24.46
CA LEU A 308 -21.18 1.50 24.59
C LEU A 308 -21.11 2.98 24.22
N LEU A 309 -19.95 3.50 23.83
CA LEU A 309 -19.73 4.92 23.55
C LEU A 309 -20.64 5.45 22.43
N GLU A 310 -21.01 4.62 21.46
CA GLU A 310 -21.99 4.96 20.41
C GLU A 310 -23.44 5.05 20.92
N ARG A 311 -23.79 4.32 21.97
CA ARG A 311 -25.16 4.19 22.49
C ARG A 311 -25.55 5.35 23.41
N THR A 312 -24.97 6.53 23.15
CA THR A 312 -25.25 7.74 23.93
C THR A 312 -26.59 8.33 23.45
N PRO A 313 -27.46 8.83 24.36
CA PRO A 313 -28.77 9.39 23.99
C PRO A 313 -28.67 10.67 23.15
N LEU A 314 -27.49 11.27 23.06
CA LEU A 314 -27.22 12.46 22.26
C LEU A 314 -26.72 12.06 20.87
N HIS A 315 -27.24 12.71 19.83
CA HIS A 315 -26.76 12.51 18.47
C HIS A 315 -25.28 12.89 18.39
N THR A 316 -24.40 11.92 18.16
CA THR A 316 -22.94 12.07 18.23
C THR A 316 -22.32 12.83 17.06
N GLY A 317 -23.13 13.53 16.24
CA GLY A 317 -22.64 14.37 15.15
C GLY A 317 -21.80 13.64 14.09
N GLY A 318 -21.95 12.32 13.98
CA GLY A 318 -21.15 11.48 13.06
C GLY A 318 -19.86 10.89 13.65
N PHE A 319 -19.71 10.84 14.99
CA PHE A 319 -18.61 10.11 15.61
C PHE A 319 -18.70 8.60 15.30
N PRO A 320 -17.68 7.98 14.67
CA PRO A 320 -17.75 6.60 14.23
C PRO A 320 -17.59 5.60 15.37
N ALA A 321 -18.01 4.36 15.12
CA ALA A 321 -17.83 3.23 16.03
C ALA A 321 -16.37 3.06 16.44
N PRO A 322 -16.03 3.12 17.74
CA PRO A 322 -14.71 2.74 18.19
C PRO A 322 -14.52 1.23 17.98
N LYS A 323 -13.43 0.86 17.32
CA LYS A 323 -12.96 -0.53 17.33
C LYS A 323 -12.14 -0.74 18.61
N VAL A 324 -12.71 -1.43 19.58
CA VAL A 324 -12.06 -1.74 20.86
C VAL A 324 -11.44 -3.13 20.81
N THR A 325 -10.13 -3.22 21.01
CA THR A 325 -9.35 -4.47 20.92
C THR A 325 -8.26 -4.52 21.98
N HIS A 326 -8.07 -5.68 22.60
CA HIS A 326 -6.93 -5.93 23.47
C HIS A 326 -5.69 -6.23 22.63
N TRP A 327 -4.69 -5.36 22.71
CA TRP A 327 -3.42 -5.49 22.02
C TRP A 327 -2.37 -6.07 22.95
N ILE A 328 -1.56 -6.96 22.39
CA ILE A 328 -0.31 -7.40 22.98
C ILE A 328 0.82 -6.69 22.24
N VAL A 329 1.64 -5.94 22.96
CA VAL A 329 2.79 -5.21 22.42
C VAL A 329 4.06 -5.99 22.75
N ALA A 330 4.71 -6.54 21.72
CA ALA A 330 5.97 -7.26 21.85
C ALA A 330 7.15 -6.32 21.55
N PRO A 331 8.13 -6.17 22.45
CA PRO A 331 9.33 -5.39 22.16
C PRO A 331 10.20 -6.11 21.12
N VAL A 332 10.70 -5.35 20.14
CA VAL A 332 11.68 -5.81 19.16
C VAL A 332 12.93 -4.94 19.23
N GLY A 333 14.09 -5.53 18.92
CA GLY A 333 15.36 -4.81 18.94
C GLY A 333 15.34 -3.60 17.99
N GLU A 334 16.04 -2.53 18.37
CA GLU A 334 16.15 -1.34 17.52
C GLU A 334 16.84 -1.67 16.19
N GLY A 335 16.32 -1.13 15.09
CA GLY A 335 16.86 -1.39 13.74
C GLY A 335 16.58 -2.78 13.19
N THR A 336 15.83 -3.64 13.89
CA THR A 336 15.50 -4.98 13.40
C THR A 336 14.66 -4.90 12.12
N LYS A 337 15.12 -5.58 11.06
CA LYS A 337 14.47 -5.65 9.74
C LYS A 337 13.48 -6.81 9.61
N GLU A 338 13.27 -7.55 10.69
CA GLU A 338 12.46 -8.75 10.71
C GLU A 338 11.74 -8.85 12.03
N VAL A 339 10.54 -9.40 11.97
CA VAL A 339 9.70 -9.58 13.11
C VAL A 339 9.15 -10.99 13.04
N THR A 340 9.12 -11.65 14.20
CA THR A 340 8.60 -13.00 14.33
C THR A 340 7.33 -12.95 15.16
N ARG A 341 6.26 -13.54 14.63
CA ARG A 341 5.03 -13.74 15.39
C ARG A 341 5.17 -15.03 16.22
N PRO A 342 4.75 -15.03 17.49
CA PRO A 342 4.72 -16.25 18.30
C PRO A 342 3.79 -17.26 17.65
N SER A 343 4.20 -18.53 17.70
CA SER A 343 3.42 -19.68 17.27
C SER A 343 3.48 -20.71 18.40
N GLY A 344 2.32 -21.21 18.84
CA GLY A 344 2.19 -22.14 19.97
C GLY A 344 0.80 -22.12 20.61
N ASP A 345 0.62 -22.86 21.70
CA ASP A 345 -0.68 -23.17 22.30
C ASP A 345 -1.48 -21.95 22.81
N GLY A 346 -0.79 -20.84 23.11
CA GLY A 346 -1.40 -19.56 23.51
C GLY A 346 -1.87 -18.69 22.34
N THR A 347 -1.65 -19.12 21.10
CA THR A 347 -2.01 -18.38 19.88
C THR A 347 -2.91 -19.19 18.96
N GLU A 348 -3.90 -18.56 18.35
CA GLU A 348 -4.80 -19.14 17.36
C GLU A 348 -4.96 -18.18 16.19
N ALA A 349 -4.75 -18.66 14.96
CA ALA A 349 -4.86 -17.84 13.74
C ALA A 349 -4.15 -16.47 13.84
N PHE A 350 -2.92 -16.44 14.37
CA PHE A 350 -2.10 -15.24 14.63
C PHE A 350 -2.60 -14.31 15.75
N GLN A 351 -3.67 -14.66 16.47
CA GLN A 351 -4.17 -13.94 17.63
C GLN A 351 -3.77 -14.62 18.93
N VAL A 352 -3.45 -13.83 19.95
CA VAL A 352 -3.24 -14.29 21.33
C VAL A 352 -4.61 -14.56 21.96
N LYS A 353 -4.77 -15.74 22.58
CA LYS A 353 -6.03 -16.18 23.18
C LYS A 353 -6.43 -15.33 24.40
N PRO A 354 -7.73 -15.16 24.70
CA PRO A 354 -8.20 -14.34 25.82
C PRO A 354 -7.61 -14.71 27.19
N SER A 355 -7.40 -16.00 27.47
CA SER A 355 -6.78 -16.46 28.72
C SER A 355 -5.35 -15.97 28.88
N GLU A 356 -4.59 -15.95 27.78
CA GLU A 356 -3.21 -15.46 27.75
C GLU A 356 -3.16 -13.94 27.83
N ILE A 357 -4.13 -13.22 27.23
CA ILE A 357 -4.27 -11.76 27.37
C ILE A 357 -4.46 -11.38 28.84
N GLN A 358 -5.34 -12.08 29.57
CA GLN A 358 -5.56 -11.85 30.99
C GLN A 358 -4.27 -12.09 31.80
N ARG A 359 -3.57 -13.20 31.52
CA ARG A 359 -2.29 -13.51 32.19
C ARG A 359 -1.24 -12.43 31.97
N ILE A 360 -1.09 -11.95 30.73
CA ILE A 360 -0.14 -10.86 30.39
C ILE A 360 -0.52 -9.56 31.11
N CYS A 361 -1.81 -9.22 31.13
CA CYS A 361 -2.32 -8.01 31.82
C CYS A 361 -2.01 -8.02 33.32
N ASP A 362 -2.17 -9.17 33.97
CA ASP A 362 -2.01 -9.28 35.43
C ASP A 362 -0.54 -9.42 35.85
N GLN A 363 0.30 -10.13 35.06
CA GLN A 363 1.64 -10.56 35.51
C GLN A 363 2.80 -9.83 34.83
N GLN A 364 2.66 -9.34 33.60
CA GLN A 364 3.79 -8.84 32.80
C GLN A 364 3.88 -7.31 32.79
N GLN A 365 4.07 -6.72 33.97
CA GLN A 365 4.19 -5.26 34.15
C GLN A 365 5.64 -4.75 34.13
N PHE A 366 6.61 -5.58 34.51
CA PHE A 366 8.04 -5.22 34.59
C PHE A 366 8.93 -6.22 33.86
N GLY A 367 10.11 -5.75 33.42
CA GLY A 367 11.13 -6.56 32.75
C GLY A 367 10.94 -6.72 31.24
N SER A 368 11.63 -7.70 30.67
CA SER A 368 11.48 -8.09 29.27
C SER A 368 10.25 -8.96 29.11
N GLY A 369 9.37 -8.61 28.18
CA GLY A 369 8.15 -9.36 27.95
C GLY A 369 7.13 -8.60 27.12
N ASN A 370 6.05 -9.31 26.79
CA ASN A 370 4.91 -8.73 26.11
C ASN A 370 4.12 -7.87 27.09
N ARG A 371 3.51 -6.79 26.59
CA ARG A 371 2.71 -5.88 27.41
C ARG A 371 1.29 -5.81 26.89
N HIS A 372 0.34 -5.74 27.83
CA HIS A 372 -1.07 -5.54 27.51
C HIS A 372 -1.38 -4.07 27.31
N TYR A 373 -2.13 -3.76 26.25
CA TYR A 373 -2.72 -2.45 26.01
C TYR A 373 -4.17 -2.64 25.54
N LEU A 374 -5.11 -1.93 26.16
CA LEU A 374 -6.47 -1.84 25.62
C LEU A 374 -6.51 -0.71 24.58
N GLY A 375 -6.67 -1.07 23.30
CA GLY A 375 -6.70 -0.11 22.22
C GLY A 375 -8.11 0.26 21.80
N VAL A 376 -8.34 1.56 21.64
CA VAL A 376 -9.53 2.15 21.04
C VAL A 376 -9.12 2.80 19.74
N GLN A 377 -9.60 2.27 18.62
CA GLN A 377 -9.27 2.78 17.28
C GLN A 377 -10.45 3.48 16.63
N PHE A 378 -10.19 4.67 16.11
CA PHE A 378 -11.11 5.43 15.27
C PHE A 378 -10.52 5.54 13.87
N VAL A 379 -11.27 5.07 12.87
CA VAL A 379 -10.93 5.24 11.46
C VAL A 379 -11.76 6.43 10.95
N LEU A 380 -11.07 7.52 10.64
CA LEU A 380 -11.65 8.78 10.19
C LEU A 380 -11.16 9.11 8.78
N TRP A 381 -11.83 10.08 8.13
CA TRP A 381 -11.43 10.59 6.82
C TRP A 381 -11.24 9.47 5.78
N ASP A 382 -12.12 8.47 5.81
CA ASP A 382 -12.08 7.31 4.92
C ASP A 382 -10.71 6.61 4.88
N GLY A 383 -10.16 6.32 6.09
CA GLY A 383 -8.89 5.63 6.28
C GLY A 383 -7.64 6.52 6.21
N GLN A 384 -7.79 7.80 5.88
CA GLN A 384 -6.67 8.74 5.84
C GLN A 384 -6.18 9.12 7.24
N LEU A 385 -7.04 9.11 8.25
CA LEU A 385 -6.65 9.35 9.64
C LEU A 385 -7.07 8.16 10.49
N VAL A 386 -6.11 7.53 11.16
CA VAL A 386 -6.40 6.52 12.19
C VAL A 386 -5.88 7.03 13.52
N ILE A 387 -6.79 7.17 14.49
CA ILE A 387 -6.44 7.53 15.86
C ILE A 387 -6.53 6.26 16.70
N THR A 388 -5.46 5.94 17.42
CA THR A 388 -5.43 4.83 18.36
C THR A 388 -5.12 5.36 19.75
N LEU A 389 -6.05 5.20 20.67
CA LEU A 389 -5.82 5.47 22.09
C LEU A 389 -5.53 4.15 22.78
N LEU A 390 -4.36 4.03 23.40
CA LEU A 390 -3.98 2.83 24.15
C LEU A 390 -4.07 3.12 25.64
N VAL A 391 -4.81 2.29 26.35
CA VAL A 391 -4.98 2.35 27.80
C VAL A 391 -4.17 1.22 28.44
N THR A 392 -3.34 1.56 29.41
CA THR A 392 -2.65 0.61 30.28
C THR A 392 -3.10 0.81 31.71
N VAL A 393 -3.26 -0.30 32.42
CA VAL A 393 -3.57 -0.32 33.85
C VAL A 393 -2.48 -1.12 34.54
N THR A 394 -1.88 -0.54 35.56
CA THR A 394 -0.79 -1.13 36.33
C THR A 394 -1.10 -0.93 37.80
N VAL A 395 -1.11 -2.02 38.56
CA VAL A 395 -1.31 -2.02 40.01
C VAL A 395 -0.01 -2.49 40.64
N LEU A 396 0.67 -1.61 41.39
CA LEU A 396 1.96 -1.88 42.00
C LEU A 396 2.02 -1.32 43.41
N HIS A 397 2.29 -2.17 44.42
CA HIS A 397 2.56 -1.77 45.81
C HIS A 397 1.62 -0.65 46.31
N HIS A 398 0.31 -0.92 46.33
CA HIS A 398 -0.76 0.03 46.69
C HIS A 398 -0.90 1.26 45.78
N THR A 399 -0.21 1.34 44.64
CA THR A 399 -0.41 2.42 43.66
C THR A 399 -1.12 1.89 42.43
N LEU A 400 -2.23 2.54 42.06
CA LEU A 400 -2.89 2.32 40.78
C LEU A 400 -2.42 3.39 39.79
N ARG A 401 -1.86 2.93 38.68
CA ARG A 401 -1.50 3.77 37.54
C ARG A 401 -2.34 3.38 36.32
N ILE A 402 -3.07 4.36 35.79
CA ILE A 402 -3.79 4.28 34.53
C ILE A 402 -3.13 5.28 33.57
N GLU A 403 -2.64 4.79 32.44
CA GLU A 403 -2.02 5.62 31.41
C GLU A 403 -2.77 5.46 30.09
N VAL A 404 -3.13 6.59 29.49
CA VAL A 404 -3.77 6.66 28.18
C VAL A 404 -2.83 7.38 27.23
N THR A 405 -2.45 6.71 26.15
CA THR A 405 -1.53 7.25 25.14
C THR A 405 -2.24 7.39 23.80
N GLY A 406 -2.14 8.55 23.18
CA GLY A 406 -2.71 8.83 21.87
C GLY A 406 -1.68 8.62 20.77
N HIS A 407 -2.01 7.77 19.81
CA HIS A 407 -1.26 7.56 18.57
C HIS A 407 -2.10 8.01 17.38
N ALA A 408 -1.45 8.63 16.41
CA ALA A 408 -2.10 9.09 15.19
C ALA A 408 -1.30 8.65 13.96
N LEU A 409 -1.99 7.96 13.06
CA LEU A 409 -1.48 7.58 11.75
C LEU A 409 -2.08 8.55 10.73
N GLY A 410 -1.23 9.44 10.20
CA GLY A 410 -1.62 10.47 9.24
C GLY A 410 -1.88 9.92 7.83
N PRO A 411 -2.29 10.78 6.88
CA PRO A 411 -2.73 10.38 5.54
C PRO A 411 -1.67 9.63 4.75
N VAL A 412 -2.09 8.93 3.69
CA VAL A 412 -1.12 8.33 2.75
C VAL A 412 -0.40 9.45 2.00
N HIS A 413 0.89 9.30 1.75
CA HIS A 413 1.72 10.32 1.10
C HIS A 413 1.09 10.83 -0.22
N PRO A 414 1.14 12.14 -0.52
CA PRO A 414 0.46 12.75 -1.68
C PRO A 414 0.85 12.17 -3.04
N LEU A 415 2.00 11.50 -3.11
CA LEU A 415 2.37 10.68 -4.26
C LEU A 415 1.19 9.78 -4.62
N PHE A 416 0.65 9.00 -3.69
CA PHE A 416 -0.39 8.00 -3.93
C PHE A 416 -1.77 8.59 -4.27
N THR A 417 -2.03 9.86 -3.95
CA THR A 417 -3.30 10.55 -4.24
C THR A 417 -3.27 11.36 -5.54
N SER A 418 -2.12 11.47 -6.21
CA SER A 418 -2.03 12.22 -7.46
C SER A 418 -2.78 11.53 -8.60
N LYS A 419 -3.59 12.30 -9.34
CA LYS A 419 -4.32 11.83 -10.53
C LYS A 419 -3.38 11.73 -11.75
N PRO A 420 -3.68 10.86 -12.73
CA PRO A 420 -2.94 10.83 -13.98
C PRO A 420 -3.08 12.16 -14.71
N SER A 421 -1.96 12.82 -15.02
CA SER A 421 -1.94 14.02 -15.85
C SER A 421 -1.51 13.66 -17.29
N PRO A 422 -2.10 14.30 -18.32
CA PRO A 422 -1.63 14.15 -19.69
C PRO A 422 -0.22 14.75 -19.82
N LYS A 423 0.62 14.12 -20.63
CA LYS A 423 1.92 14.71 -21.01
C LYS A 423 1.65 15.88 -21.97
N GLU A 424 1.92 17.10 -21.54
CA GLU A 424 1.76 18.32 -22.36
C GLU A 424 3.12 18.88 -22.75
N GLU A 425 3.26 19.31 -24.01
CA GLU A 425 4.38 20.13 -24.48
C GLU A 425 3.84 21.51 -24.87
N GLU A 426 4.46 22.57 -24.36
CA GLU A 426 4.16 23.94 -24.78
C GLU A 426 4.96 24.27 -26.03
N VAL A 427 4.28 24.29 -27.18
CA VAL A 427 4.91 24.68 -28.44
C VAL A 427 4.40 26.07 -28.82
N ALA A 428 5.33 26.99 -29.13
CA ALA A 428 4.98 28.29 -29.68
C ALA A 428 4.22 28.11 -31.00
N LYS A 429 3.11 28.84 -31.19
CA LYS A 429 2.37 28.75 -32.45
C LYS A 429 3.27 29.15 -33.62
N ALA A 430 3.26 28.36 -34.69
CA ALA A 430 4.14 28.54 -35.85
C ALA A 430 4.07 29.94 -36.49
N PHE A 431 2.95 30.64 -36.33
CA PHE A 431 2.72 31.99 -36.86
C PHE A 431 2.64 33.11 -35.81
N LYS A 432 2.58 32.77 -34.51
CA LYS A 432 2.54 33.74 -33.40
C LYS A 432 3.44 33.25 -32.27
N PHE A 433 4.71 33.61 -32.33
CA PHE A 433 5.73 33.10 -31.40
C PHE A 433 5.54 33.57 -29.94
N TRP A 434 4.66 34.53 -29.69
CA TRP A 434 4.27 35.02 -28.35
C TRP A 434 3.06 34.30 -27.74
N GLU A 435 2.39 33.42 -28.49
CA GLU A 435 1.29 32.58 -27.98
C GLU A 435 1.77 31.12 -27.87
N THR A 436 1.77 30.57 -26.65
CA THR A 436 2.02 29.14 -26.43
C THR A 436 0.74 28.34 -26.68
N LYS A 437 0.86 27.19 -27.35
CA LYS A 437 -0.22 26.19 -27.46
C LYS A 437 0.23 24.92 -26.78
N LYS A 438 -0.54 24.47 -25.80
CA LYS A 438 -0.38 23.15 -25.19
C LYS A 438 -0.75 22.08 -26.21
N ARG A 439 0.17 21.17 -26.50
CA ARG A 439 -0.06 20.00 -27.33
C ARG A 439 0.05 18.76 -26.44
N SER A 440 -0.98 17.91 -26.46
CA SER A 440 -0.91 16.60 -25.81
C SER A 440 0.08 15.71 -26.56
N LEU A 441 1.10 15.24 -25.86
CA LEU A 441 2.05 14.24 -26.36
C LEU A 441 1.38 12.85 -26.38
N PRO A 442 1.85 11.93 -27.23
CA PRO A 442 1.40 10.54 -27.18
C PRO A 442 1.62 9.97 -25.77
N LEU A 443 0.66 9.17 -25.30
CA LEU A 443 0.67 8.56 -23.98
C LEU A 443 1.93 7.70 -23.74
N VAL A 444 2.44 7.08 -24.81
CA VAL A 444 3.61 6.20 -24.81
C VAL A 444 4.63 6.70 -25.84
N ASP A 445 5.84 6.96 -25.37
CA ASP A 445 6.95 7.38 -26.24
C ASP A 445 7.47 6.21 -27.07
N ALA A 446 8.02 6.49 -28.26
CA ALA A 446 8.62 5.44 -29.08
C ALA A 446 9.71 4.65 -28.31
N LYS A 447 10.50 5.31 -27.46
CA LYS A 447 11.49 4.62 -26.62
C LYS A 447 10.86 3.60 -25.68
N GLU A 448 9.68 3.93 -25.15
CA GLU A 448 8.93 3.08 -24.23
C GLU A 448 8.37 1.85 -24.94
N VAL A 449 7.90 1.99 -26.18
CA VAL A 449 7.48 0.85 -27.00
C VAL A 449 8.66 -0.10 -27.25
N VAL A 450 9.86 0.42 -27.60
CA VAL A 450 11.07 -0.42 -27.74
C VAL A 450 11.41 -1.12 -26.42
N ARG A 451 11.41 -0.39 -25.30
CA ARG A 451 11.68 -0.93 -23.95
C ARG A 451 10.74 -2.08 -23.61
N LEU A 452 9.43 -1.86 -23.74
CA LEU A 452 8.41 -2.87 -23.47
C LEU A 452 8.53 -4.08 -24.39
N SER A 453 8.81 -3.85 -25.68
CA SER A 453 8.95 -4.94 -26.67
C SER A 453 10.21 -5.78 -26.44
N ALA A 454 11.32 -5.16 -26.05
CA ALA A 454 12.56 -5.85 -25.69
C ALA A 454 12.42 -6.63 -24.36
N ARG A 455 11.61 -6.11 -23.44
CA ARG A 455 11.36 -6.70 -22.12
C ARG A 455 10.35 -7.85 -22.16
N ALA A 456 9.36 -7.78 -23.05
CA ALA A 456 8.22 -8.69 -23.10
C ALA A 456 8.60 -10.19 -23.06
N PRO A 457 9.58 -10.69 -23.86
CA PRO A 457 9.96 -12.11 -23.83
C PRO A 457 10.58 -12.55 -22.50
N LEU A 458 11.23 -11.64 -21.77
CA LEU A 458 11.91 -11.93 -20.50
C LEU A 458 10.96 -11.95 -19.30
N THR A 459 9.70 -11.55 -19.47
CA THR A 459 8.69 -11.52 -18.40
C THR A 459 8.30 -12.91 -17.90
N TRP A 460 8.52 -13.95 -18.72
CA TRP A 460 8.31 -15.35 -18.35
C TRP A 460 9.36 -15.87 -17.38
N PHE A 461 10.50 -15.17 -17.25
CA PHE A 461 11.57 -15.48 -16.30
C PHE A 461 11.85 -14.31 -15.35
N PRO A 462 10.96 -14.07 -14.35
CA PRO A 462 11.07 -12.93 -13.43
C PRO A 462 12.43 -12.77 -12.71
N PRO A 463 13.13 -13.84 -12.26
CA PRO A 463 14.43 -13.67 -11.59
C PRO A 463 15.50 -13.03 -12.47
N LEU A 464 15.53 -13.36 -13.76
CA LEU A 464 16.46 -12.77 -14.73
C LEU A 464 16.12 -11.30 -14.98
N LEU A 465 14.82 -11.00 -15.08
CA LEU A 465 14.32 -9.64 -15.24
C LEU A 465 14.63 -8.77 -14.03
N ASP A 466 14.46 -9.29 -12.81
CA ASP A 466 14.79 -8.60 -11.55
C ASP A 466 16.30 -8.34 -11.43
N HIS A 467 17.14 -9.21 -12.02
CA HIS A 467 18.60 -9.06 -12.04
C HIS A 467 19.08 -8.01 -13.06
N LEU A 468 18.50 -7.98 -14.26
CA LEU A 468 18.93 -7.11 -15.35
C LEU A 468 18.22 -5.74 -15.35
N GLY A 469 16.93 -5.73 -15.03
CA GLY A 469 16.07 -4.55 -15.00
C GLY A 469 16.06 -3.79 -13.67
N GLY A 470 16.68 -4.33 -12.63
CA GLY A 470 16.65 -3.75 -11.30
C GLY A 470 15.36 -4.08 -10.53
N LYS A 471 15.33 -3.72 -9.25
CA LYS A 471 14.21 -4.06 -8.36
C LYS A 471 13.96 -3.00 -7.29
N LEU A 472 12.71 -2.93 -6.85
CA LEU A 472 12.30 -2.16 -5.69
C LEU A 472 12.31 -3.06 -4.45
N GLY A 473 13.04 -2.63 -3.42
CA GLY A 473 13.01 -3.17 -2.07
C GLY A 473 12.11 -2.31 -1.19
N LEU A 474 11.15 -2.96 -0.53
CA LEU A 474 10.22 -2.30 0.38
C LEU A 474 10.90 -2.01 1.74
N PRO A 475 10.45 -0.96 2.45
CA PRO A 475 10.99 -0.66 3.77
C PRO A 475 10.65 -1.78 4.75
N GLU A 476 11.61 -2.17 5.59
CA GLU A 476 11.44 -3.18 6.63
C GLU A 476 11.55 -2.56 8.03
N PRO A 477 10.76 -3.03 9.02
CA PRO A 477 9.72 -4.06 8.90
C PRO A 477 8.49 -3.56 8.12
N PHE A 478 8.05 -4.38 7.17
CA PHE A 478 7.07 -3.95 6.17
C PHE A 478 5.62 -4.02 6.66
N GLY A 479 4.88 -2.96 6.39
CA GLY A 479 3.43 -2.85 6.49
C GLY A 479 2.99 -1.75 5.55
N LEU A 480 1.92 -2.02 4.82
CA LEU A 480 1.56 -1.26 3.63
C LEU A 480 1.19 0.18 3.98
N ARG A 481 0.49 0.38 5.11
CA ARG A 481 0.02 1.70 5.50
C ARG A 481 1.09 2.59 6.11
N HIS A 482 1.88 2.06 7.05
CA HIS A 482 2.84 2.86 7.81
C HIS A 482 4.10 3.17 7.02
N ALA A 483 4.45 2.35 6.02
CA ALA A 483 5.57 2.58 5.13
C ALA A 483 5.50 3.93 4.40
N TRP A 484 4.29 4.37 4.04
CA TRP A 484 4.04 5.60 3.28
C TRP A 484 3.01 6.51 3.94
N ALA A 485 2.93 6.48 5.27
CA ALA A 485 2.14 7.43 6.03
C ALA A 485 2.89 8.76 6.12
N ASP A 486 2.18 9.86 5.88
CA ASP A 486 2.62 11.23 6.10
C ASP A 486 2.20 11.70 7.50
N GLN A 487 2.70 12.87 7.92
CA GLN A 487 2.40 13.42 9.23
C GLN A 487 0.91 13.85 9.34
N PRO A 488 0.20 13.47 10.41
CA PRO A 488 -1.23 13.75 10.57
C PRO A 488 -1.56 15.25 10.70
N TRP A 489 -0.61 16.07 11.16
CA TRP A 489 -0.87 17.46 11.58
C TRP A 489 -0.84 18.50 10.45
N ARG A 490 -0.67 18.10 9.18
CA ARG A 490 -0.71 19.02 8.04
C ARG A 490 -2.09 19.62 7.79
N HIS A 491 -3.15 18.94 8.25
CA HIS A 491 -4.53 19.35 8.05
C HIS A 491 -5.18 19.69 9.40
N ARG A 492 -5.55 20.96 9.62
CA ARG A 492 -6.09 21.44 10.90
C ARG A 492 -7.30 20.64 11.39
N PHE A 493 -8.23 20.30 10.49
CA PHE A 493 -9.41 19.53 10.87
C PHE A 493 -9.07 18.11 11.35
N MET A 494 -8.01 17.49 10.80
CA MET A 494 -7.57 16.17 11.27
C MET A 494 -6.98 16.26 12.68
N ALA A 495 -6.30 17.37 12.99
CA ALA A 495 -5.79 17.64 14.33
C ALA A 495 -6.93 17.85 15.34
N ASP A 496 -7.92 18.69 14.98
CA ASP A 496 -9.08 18.95 15.82
C ASP A 496 -9.89 17.68 16.10
N ASP A 497 -10.07 16.82 15.10
CA ASP A 497 -10.77 15.55 15.25
C ASP A 497 -10.00 14.58 16.16
N ALA A 498 -8.65 14.58 16.11
CA ALA A 498 -7.82 13.79 17.01
C ALA A 498 -7.99 14.20 18.48
N LEU A 499 -8.01 15.51 18.75
CA LEU A 499 -8.23 16.06 20.09
C LEU A 499 -9.66 15.78 20.60
N ARG A 500 -10.66 15.92 19.72
CA ARG A 500 -12.06 15.63 20.05
C ARG A 500 -12.29 14.15 20.37
N ALA A 501 -11.63 13.24 19.68
CA ALA A 501 -11.78 11.80 19.90
C ALA A 501 -11.19 11.33 21.25
N ALA A 502 -10.17 12.02 21.78
CA ALA A 502 -9.54 11.66 23.04
C ALA A 502 -10.44 11.91 24.27
N THR A 503 -11.16 13.04 24.28
CA THR A 503 -11.92 13.47 25.47
C THR A 503 -12.99 12.47 25.92
N PRO A 504 -13.86 11.92 25.04
CA PRO A 504 -14.84 10.92 25.43
C PRO A 504 -14.20 9.64 25.99
N VAL A 505 -13.12 9.18 25.37
CA VAL A 505 -12.41 7.96 25.81
C VAL A 505 -11.82 8.17 27.19
N LEU A 506 -11.15 9.30 27.44
CA LEU A 506 -10.59 9.61 28.76
C LEU A 506 -11.67 9.68 29.85
N ARG A 507 -12.84 10.26 29.54
CA ARG A 507 -13.98 10.31 30.47
C ARG A 507 -14.51 8.91 30.79
N VAL A 508 -14.68 8.06 29.78
CA VAL A 508 -15.17 6.69 29.97
C VAL A 508 -14.17 5.85 30.77
N VAL A 509 -12.87 5.94 30.45
CA VAL A 509 -11.81 5.26 31.19
C VAL A 509 -11.83 5.68 32.67
N HIS A 510 -11.93 6.98 32.93
CA HIS A 510 -11.98 7.51 34.29
C HIS A 510 -13.22 7.03 35.04
N GLN A 511 -14.42 7.17 34.46
CA GLN A 511 -15.67 6.77 35.10
C GLN A 511 -15.72 5.26 35.39
N ALA A 512 -15.28 4.42 34.44
CA ALA A 512 -15.23 2.98 34.61
C ALA A 512 -14.23 2.58 35.72
N ALA A 513 -13.06 3.21 35.76
CA ALA A 513 -12.08 2.96 36.81
C ALA A 513 -12.61 3.37 38.20
N MET A 514 -13.19 4.56 38.34
CA MET A 514 -13.75 5.04 39.61
C MET A 514 -14.88 4.14 40.12
N ARG A 515 -15.71 3.61 39.21
CA ARG A 515 -16.76 2.67 39.55
C ARG A 515 -16.18 1.38 40.16
N VAL A 516 -15.19 0.77 39.51
CA VAL A 516 -14.55 -0.45 40.02
C VAL A 516 -13.87 -0.20 41.37
N LEU A 517 -13.19 0.92 41.53
CA LEU A 517 -12.58 1.29 42.81
C LEU A 517 -13.61 1.41 43.94
N LYS A 518 -14.73 2.09 43.67
CA LYS A 518 -15.81 2.24 44.65
C LYS A 518 -16.51 0.92 44.99
N GLU A 519 -16.68 0.03 44.01
CA GLU A 519 -17.22 -1.32 44.23
C GLU A 519 -16.28 -2.23 45.05
N ASN A 520 -14.98 -1.90 45.12
CA ASN A 520 -13.97 -2.63 45.88
C ASN A 520 -13.52 -1.91 47.17
N ASP A 521 -14.33 -0.99 47.70
CA ASP A 521 -14.09 -0.28 48.96
C ASP A 521 -12.81 0.60 48.98
N VAL A 522 -12.42 1.20 47.84
CA VAL A 522 -11.30 2.15 47.72
C VAL A 522 -11.77 3.61 47.81
N ASP A 523 -11.06 4.44 48.55
CA ASP A 523 -11.29 5.89 48.61
C ASP A 523 -10.93 6.55 47.27
N THR A 524 -11.91 7.26 46.70
CA THR A 524 -11.83 7.88 45.37
C THR A 524 -11.66 9.40 45.43
N GLU A 525 -11.61 10.02 46.61
CA GLU A 525 -11.54 11.49 46.75
C GLU A 525 -10.28 12.08 46.11
N ARG A 526 -9.12 11.45 46.35
CA ARG A 526 -7.83 11.84 45.75
C ARG A 526 -7.84 11.67 44.23
N PHE A 527 -8.44 10.59 43.74
CA PHE A 527 -8.59 10.34 42.30
C PHE A 527 -9.50 11.38 41.62
N GLY A 528 -10.58 11.80 42.29
CA GLY A 528 -11.48 12.87 41.82
C GLY A 528 -10.77 14.21 41.70
N THR A 529 -9.93 14.56 42.67
CA THR A 529 -9.15 15.81 42.67
C THR A 529 -8.15 15.85 41.50
N ARG A 530 -7.39 14.76 41.27
CA ARG A 530 -6.50 14.67 40.10
C ARG A 530 -7.22 14.62 38.76
N SER A 531 -8.40 14.04 38.70
CA SER A 531 -9.20 14.00 37.46
C SER A 531 -9.59 15.39 36.97
N THR A 532 -9.84 16.33 37.91
CA THR A 532 -10.17 17.72 37.62
C THR A 532 -8.97 18.43 36.99
N PHE A 533 -7.76 18.17 37.50
CA PHE A 533 -6.52 18.68 36.93
C PHE A 533 -6.22 18.08 35.54
N LEU A 534 -6.39 16.77 35.38
CA LEU A 534 -6.22 16.08 34.10
C LEU A 534 -7.18 16.61 33.03
N SER A 535 -8.42 16.94 33.41
CA SER A 535 -9.40 17.53 32.50
C SER A 535 -8.95 18.88 31.92
N GLY A 536 -8.21 19.68 32.71
CA GLY A 536 -7.56 20.90 32.21
C GLY A 536 -6.39 20.59 31.26
N ALA A 537 -5.57 19.59 31.57
CA ALA A 537 -4.46 19.16 30.70
C ALA A 537 -4.92 18.59 29.34
N VAL A 538 -6.09 17.96 29.29
CA VAL A 538 -6.71 17.47 28.03
C VAL A 538 -7.10 18.63 27.11
N GLN A 539 -7.56 19.76 27.68
CA GLN A 539 -7.95 20.94 26.90
C GLN A 539 -6.75 21.68 26.29
N GLY A 540 -5.57 21.57 26.90
CA GLY A 540 -4.32 22.17 26.43
C GLY A 540 -3.37 21.23 25.68
N ALA A 541 -3.83 20.05 25.25
CA ALA A 541 -2.96 19.03 24.66
C ALA A 541 -2.34 19.51 23.34
N GLU A 542 -1.08 19.96 23.39
CA GLU A 542 -0.25 20.24 22.22
C GLU A 542 0.42 18.93 21.74
N PRO A 543 0.45 18.64 20.42
CA PRO A 543 1.13 17.46 19.90
C PRO A 543 2.64 17.59 20.12
N THR A 544 3.19 16.75 21.00
CA THR A 544 4.63 16.70 21.31
C THR A 544 5.30 15.47 20.68
N LYS A 545 6.62 15.51 20.47
CA LYS A 545 7.42 14.33 20.07
C LYS A 545 7.68 13.44 21.29
N ALA A 546 6.70 12.63 21.67
CA ALA A 546 6.71 11.91 22.95
C ALA A 546 7.72 10.73 23.04
N ASP A 547 8.15 10.16 21.91
CA ASP A 547 9.00 8.96 21.89
C ASP A 547 10.51 9.27 21.71
N VAL A 548 10.88 10.55 21.71
CA VAL A 548 12.29 10.97 21.72
C VAL A 548 12.67 11.33 23.15
N TYR A 549 13.33 10.39 23.83
CA TYR A 549 13.97 10.68 25.11
C TYR A 549 15.29 11.43 24.81
N ASN A 550 15.28 12.75 24.96
CA ASN A 550 16.52 13.55 24.97
C ASN A 550 17.23 13.26 26.30
N ALA A 551 18.05 12.21 26.33
CA ALA A 551 18.93 11.89 27.45
C ALA A 551 20.23 12.69 27.36
#